data_AF-A0A2D7QW87-F1
#
_entry.id   AF-A0A2D7QW87-F1
#
_cell.length_a   1.000
_cell.length_b   1.000
_cell.length_c   1.000
_cell.angle_alpha   90.00
_cell.angle_beta   90.00
_cell.angle_gamma   90.00
#
_symmetry.space_group_name_H-M   'P 1'
#
loop_
_entity.id
_entity.type
_entity.pdbx_description
1 polymer ?
#
loop_
_entity_poly.entity_id
_entity_poly.type
_entity_poly.pdbx_seq_one_letter_code
_entity_poly.pdbx_strand_id
1 'polypeptide(L)'
;MSLSLIFRLQAAFAAIWALQLIFVPGMVFAQYQWGYSSELVAIAQATGTAMAGLAILAYGIPNWTSEDQLKVAAKSLGTIAILFLIMQLYQILISGMAPGGAMDWVSTLVTALFAVGFFMKSK
;
A
#
# COMPACT_ATOMS: atom_id res chain seq x y z
N MET A 1 11.50 4.29 16.45
CA MET A 1 10.19 3.76 16.00
C MET A 1 10.11 2.27 16.30
N SER A 2 9.04 1.84 17.00
CA SER A 2 8.77 0.43 17.29
C SER A 2 8.16 -0.28 16.07
N LEU A 3 8.26 -1.61 16.04
CA LEU A 3 7.70 -2.40 14.94
C LEU A 3 6.18 -2.25 14.86
N SER A 4 5.49 -2.27 16.01
CA SER A 4 4.04 -2.04 16.09
C SER A 4 3.60 -0.69 15.51
N LEU A 5 4.42 0.36 15.64
CA LEU A 5 4.12 1.66 15.03
C LEU A 5 4.23 1.60 13.50
N ILE A 6 5.21 0.88 12.95
CA ILE A 6 5.34 0.70 11.49
C ILE A 6 4.10 0.00 10.92
N PHE A 7 3.63 -1.06 11.59
CA PHE A 7 2.40 -1.76 11.24
C PHE A 7 1.17 -0.82 11.26
N ARG A 8 1.02 0.02 12.29
CA ARG A 8 -0.09 0.97 12.38
C ARG A 8 -0.04 2.06 11.30
N LEU A 9 1.15 2.54 10.95
CA LEU A 9 1.33 3.48 9.85
C LEU A 9 1.02 2.84 8.50
N GLN A 10 1.45 1.60 8.27
CA GLN A 10 1.11 0.82 7.08
C GLN A 10 -0.41 0.61 6.99
N ALA A 11 -1.07 0.34 8.13
CA ALA A 11 -2.51 0.19 8.18
C ALA A 11 -3.23 1.47 7.78
N ALA A 12 -2.80 2.63 8.30
CA ALA A 12 -3.36 3.93 7.93
C ALA A 12 -3.16 4.22 6.43
N PHE A 13 -1.97 3.96 5.90
CA PHE A 13 -1.68 4.14 4.48
C PHE A 13 -2.56 3.25 3.60
N ALA A 14 -2.71 1.97 3.96
CA ALA A 14 -3.59 1.05 3.25
C ALA A 14 -5.07 1.45 3.35
N ALA A 15 -5.50 1.98 4.50
CA ALA A 15 -6.86 2.47 4.70
C ALA A 15 -7.16 3.69 3.82
N ILE A 16 -6.21 4.62 3.66
CA ILE A 16 -6.37 5.76 2.74
C ILE A 16 -6.59 5.25 1.31
N TRP A 17 -5.75 4.31 0.86
CA TRP A 17 -5.91 3.68 -0.46
C TRP A 17 -7.25 2.94 -0.61
N ALA A 18 -7.68 2.23 0.43
CA ALA A 18 -8.97 1.56 0.44
C ALA A 18 -10.12 2.55 0.25
N LEU A 19 -10.16 3.61 1.06
CA LEU A 19 -11.23 4.60 1.03
C LEU A 19 -11.33 5.28 -0.34
N GLN A 20 -10.20 5.71 -0.91
CA GLN A 20 -10.23 6.40 -2.20
C GLN A 20 -10.65 5.49 -3.36
N LEU A 21 -10.20 4.24 -3.38
CA LEU A 21 -10.54 3.29 -4.44
C LEU A 21 -11.97 2.77 -4.34
N ILE A 22 -12.54 2.67 -3.12
CA ILE A 22 -13.91 2.21 -2.91
C ILE A 22 -14.92 3.33 -3.21
N PHE A 23 -14.72 4.51 -2.62
CA PHE A 23 -15.75 5.54 -2.57
C PHE A 23 -15.56 6.66 -3.61
N VAL A 24 -14.33 6.94 -4.00
CA VAL A 24 -14.01 8.02 -4.96
C VAL A 24 -13.03 7.60 -6.07
N PRO A 25 -13.22 6.42 -6.71
CA PRO A 25 -12.27 5.92 -7.71
C PRO A 25 -12.09 6.88 -8.89
N GLY A 26 -13.14 7.62 -9.29
CA GLY A 26 -13.04 8.61 -10.36
C GLY A 26 -12.02 9.72 -10.10
N MET A 27 -11.85 10.15 -8.84
CA MET A 27 -10.81 11.14 -8.49
C MET A 27 -9.40 10.56 -8.64
N VAL A 28 -9.23 9.30 -8.25
CA VAL A 28 -7.97 8.58 -8.42
C VAL A 28 -7.66 8.46 -9.91
N PHE A 29 -8.61 8.04 -10.73
CA PHE A 29 -8.40 7.89 -12.17
C PHE A 29 -8.02 9.20 -12.83
N ALA A 30 -8.68 10.30 -12.46
CA ALA A 30 -8.33 11.63 -12.96
C ALA A 30 -6.89 12.04 -12.59
N GLN A 31 -6.44 11.75 -11.37
CA GLN A 31 -5.06 12.00 -10.93
C GLN A 31 -4.04 11.25 -11.80
N TYR A 32 -4.35 10.01 -12.17
CA TYR A 32 -3.51 9.16 -13.01
C TYR A 32 -3.77 9.32 -14.51
N GLN A 33 -4.64 10.25 -14.91
CA GLN A 33 -5.06 10.46 -16.31
C GLN A 33 -5.65 9.20 -16.96
N TRP A 34 -6.24 8.31 -16.15
CA TRP A 34 -6.90 7.10 -16.63
C TRP A 34 -8.28 7.42 -17.18
N GLY A 35 -8.63 6.75 -18.29
CA GLY A 35 -9.99 6.78 -18.82
C GLY A 35 -10.97 6.17 -17.84
N TYR A 36 -12.07 6.87 -17.57
CA TYR A 36 -13.13 6.33 -16.72
C TYR A 36 -13.91 5.23 -17.47
N SER A 37 -14.12 4.09 -16.82
CA SER A 37 -15.07 3.06 -17.27
C SER A 37 -15.71 2.33 -16.09
N SER A 38 -16.88 1.72 -16.31
CA SER A 38 -17.58 0.92 -15.30
C SER A 38 -16.74 -0.26 -14.79
N GLU A 39 -16.00 -0.89 -15.69
CA GLU A 39 -15.15 -2.05 -15.40
C GLU A 39 -13.95 -1.63 -14.54
N LEU A 40 -13.34 -0.48 -14.85
CA LEU A 40 -12.23 0.05 -14.07
C LEU A 40 -12.69 0.48 -12.66
N VAL A 41 -13.88 1.06 -12.54
CA VAL A 41 -14.50 1.33 -11.22
C VAL A 41 -14.67 0.03 -10.42
N ALA A 42 -15.23 -1.02 -11.03
CA ALA A 42 -15.43 -2.29 -10.35
C ALA A 42 -14.09 -2.90 -9.87
N ILE A 43 -13.05 -2.86 -10.73
CA ILE A 43 -11.71 -3.31 -10.36
C ILE A 43 -11.13 -2.46 -9.23
N ALA A 44 -11.24 -1.14 -9.30
CA ALA A 44 -10.75 -0.26 -8.25
C ALA A 44 -11.44 -0.54 -6.91
N GLN A 45 -12.76 -0.73 -6.89
CA GLN A 45 -13.49 -1.07 -5.66
C GLN A 45 -13.06 -2.43 -5.09
N ALA A 46 -12.81 -3.43 -5.95
CA ALA A 46 -12.26 -4.72 -5.53
C ALA A 46 -10.84 -4.57 -4.95
N THR A 47 -9.95 -3.81 -5.61
CA THR A 47 -8.61 -3.50 -5.12
C THR A 47 -8.67 -2.73 -3.79
N GLY A 48 -9.55 -1.74 -3.68
CA GLY A 48 -9.76 -0.97 -2.46
C GLY A 48 -10.25 -1.85 -1.31
N THR A 49 -11.12 -2.82 -1.58
CA THR A 49 -11.55 -3.82 -0.58
C THR A 49 -10.40 -4.70 -0.12
N ALA A 50 -9.52 -5.14 -1.04
CA ALA A 50 -8.31 -5.87 -0.68
C ALA A 50 -7.36 -5.00 0.18
N MET A 51 -7.20 -3.72 -0.15
CA MET A 51 -6.43 -2.76 0.65
C MET A 51 -7.04 -2.54 2.05
N ALA A 52 -8.37 -2.56 2.18
CA ALA A 52 -9.03 -2.52 3.49
C ALA A 52 -8.68 -3.76 4.32
N GLY A 53 -8.65 -4.94 3.70
CA GLY A 53 -8.19 -6.17 4.32
C GLY A 53 -6.74 -6.06 4.82
N LEU A 54 -5.84 -5.53 4.00
CA LEU A 54 -4.45 -5.27 4.41
C LEU A 54 -4.38 -4.28 5.58
N ALA A 55 -5.21 -3.23 5.59
CA ALA A 55 -5.27 -2.27 6.68
C ALA A 55 -5.69 -2.93 8.00
N ILE A 56 -6.75 -3.75 7.97
CA ILE A 56 -7.25 -4.49 9.14
C ILE A 56 -6.16 -5.44 9.67
N LEU A 57 -5.53 -6.21 8.79
CA LEU A 57 -4.45 -7.14 9.18
C LEU A 57 -3.25 -6.39 9.75
N ALA A 58 -2.79 -5.33 9.09
CA ALA A 58 -1.65 -4.55 9.55
C ALA A 58 -1.92 -3.87 10.91
N TYR A 59 -3.16 -3.42 11.16
CA TYR A 59 -3.53 -2.85 12.46
C TYR A 59 -3.64 -3.93 13.55
N GLY A 60 -4.18 -5.09 13.19
CA GLY A 60 -4.50 -6.18 14.11
C GLY A 60 -3.31 -7.00 14.54
N ILE A 61 -2.42 -7.37 13.61
CA ILE A 61 -1.27 -8.26 13.86
C ILE A 61 -0.47 -7.87 15.11
N PRO A 62 -0.08 -6.59 15.33
CA PRO A 62 0.65 -6.19 16.54
C PRO A 62 -0.07 -6.45 17.87
N ASN A 63 -1.40 -6.60 17.86
CA ASN A 63 -2.20 -6.88 19.05
C ASN A 63 -2.51 -8.38 19.21
N TRP A 64 -2.27 -9.18 18.17
CA TRP A 64 -2.60 -10.61 18.13
C TRP A 64 -1.38 -11.51 18.32
N THR A 65 -0.17 -10.97 18.22
CA THR A 65 1.07 -11.74 18.17
C THR A 65 2.06 -11.31 19.25
N SER A 66 2.98 -12.22 19.60
CA SER A 66 4.15 -11.88 20.41
C SER A 66 5.19 -11.09 19.60
N GLU A 67 6.19 -10.53 20.28
CA GLU A 67 7.25 -9.76 19.62
C GLU A 67 8.02 -10.58 18.57
N ASP A 68 8.36 -11.84 18.86
CA ASP A 68 9.07 -12.70 17.91
C ASP A 68 8.21 -13.05 16.68
N GLN A 69 6.92 -13.32 16.89
CA GLN A 69 5.97 -13.56 15.80
C GLN A 69 5.76 -12.29 14.96
N LEU A 70 5.75 -11.12 15.60
CA LEU A 70 5.64 -9.83 14.92
C LEU A 70 6.82 -9.58 13.98
N LYS A 71 8.04 -9.98 14.35
CA LYS A 71 9.22 -9.91 13.47
C LYS A 71 9.07 -10.80 12.23
N VAL A 72 8.47 -11.97 12.37
CA VAL A 72 8.18 -12.85 11.21
C VAL A 72 7.14 -12.20 10.30
N ALA A 73 6.02 -11.72 10.86
CA ALA A 73 4.99 -11.02 10.10
C ALA A 73 5.52 -9.76 9.40
N ALA A 74 6.46 -9.05 10.03
CA ALA A 74 7.10 -7.88 9.44
C ALA A 74 7.85 -8.24 8.15
N LYS A 75 8.54 -9.38 8.10
CA LYS A 75 9.21 -9.82 6.86
C LYS A 75 8.20 -10.05 5.74
N SER A 76 7.04 -10.65 6.04
CA SER A 76 5.97 -10.84 5.06
C SER A 76 5.40 -9.51 4.55
N LEU A 77 5.08 -8.57 5.43
CA LEU A 77 4.61 -7.24 5.00
C LEU A 77 5.70 -6.44 4.28
N GLY A 78 6.96 -6.59 4.67
CA GLY A 78 8.10 -6.03 3.96
C GLY A 78 8.21 -6.56 2.53
N THR A 79 8.04 -7.87 2.34
CA THR A 79 7.99 -8.48 1.00
C THR A 79 6.82 -7.95 0.17
N ILE A 80 5.63 -7.83 0.76
CA ILE A 80 4.46 -7.25 0.09
C ILE A 80 4.76 -5.80 -0.32
N ALA A 81 5.37 -4.99 0.55
CA ALA A 81 5.77 -3.62 0.22
C ALA A 81 6.80 -3.58 -0.93
N ILE A 82 7.75 -4.52 -0.98
CA ILE A 82 8.67 -4.63 -2.13
C ILE A 82 7.92 -4.94 -3.43
N LEU A 83 6.96 -5.86 -3.41
CA LEU A 83 6.18 -6.19 -4.60
C LEU A 83 5.38 -4.97 -5.09
N PHE A 84 4.76 -4.21 -4.17
CA PHE A 84 4.11 -2.94 -4.51
C PHE A 84 5.10 -1.90 -5.06
N LEU A 85 6.29 -1.78 -4.47
CA LEU A 85 7.31 -0.85 -4.93
C LEU A 85 7.76 -1.18 -6.35
N ILE A 86 8.03 -2.46 -6.66
CA ILE A 86 8.40 -2.91 -8.00
C ILE A 86 7.29 -2.60 -8.99
N MET A 87 6.04 -2.90 -8.62
CA MET A 87 4.88 -2.59 -9.46
C MET A 87 4.78 -1.07 -9.72
N GLN A 88 4.86 -0.23 -8.68
CA GLN A 88 4.80 1.23 -8.80
C GLN A 88 5.90 1.77 -9.72
N LEU A 89 7.14 1.32 -9.52
CA LEU A 89 8.28 1.71 -10.37
C LEU A 89 8.07 1.26 -11.82
N TYR A 90 7.56 0.05 -12.05
CA TYR A 90 7.21 -0.41 -13.39
C TYR A 90 6.13 0.48 -14.04
N GLN A 91 5.08 0.82 -13.30
CA GLN A 91 4.00 1.64 -13.83
C GLN A 91 4.50 3.03 -14.26
N ILE A 92 5.38 3.63 -13.46
CA ILE A 92 5.97 4.96 -13.71
C ILE A 92 7.04 4.91 -14.80
N LEU A 93 8.02 4.02 -14.69
CA LEU A 93 9.25 4.07 -15.48
C LEU A 93 9.17 3.29 -16.80
N ILE A 94 8.25 2.33 -16.92
CA ILE A 94 8.20 1.40 -18.05
C ILE A 94 6.87 1.46 -18.77
N SER A 95 5.74 1.28 -18.06
CA SER A 95 4.43 1.21 -18.73
C SER A 95 3.87 2.58 -19.14
N GLY A 96 4.23 3.64 -18.41
CA GLY A 96 3.64 4.97 -18.56
C GLY A 96 2.20 5.10 -18.03
N MET A 97 1.63 4.06 -17.40
CA MET A 97 0.29 4.11 -16.82
C MET A 97 0.24 4.99 -15.56
N ALA A 98 1.37 5.24 -14.89
CA ALA A 98 1.46 6.32 -13.92
C ALA A 98 2.27 7.47 -14.53
N PRO A 99 1.74 8.71 -14.57
CA PRO A 99 2.36 9.82 -15.28
C PRO A 99 3.68 10.30 -14.64
N GLY A 100 4.06 9.77 -13.47
CA GLY A 100 5.28 10.15 -12.77
C GLY A 100 5.17 11.52 -12.11
N GLY A 101 3.94 11.93 -11.77
CA GLY A 101 3.68 13.17 -11.06
C GLY A 101 4.15 13.12 -9.60
N ALA A 102 4.08 14.27 -8.91
CA ALA A 102 4.54 14.37 -7.52
C ALA A 102 3.88 13.31 -6.60
N MET A 103 2.57 13.07 -6.74
CA MET A 103 1.85 12.10 -5.94
C MET A 103 2.31 10.65 -6.16
N ASP A 104 2.73 10.31 -7.39
CA ASP A 104 3.21 8.97 -7.74
C ASP A 104 4.51 8.67 -7.01
N TRP A 105 5.42 9.64 -7.04
CA TRP A 105 6.70 9.54 -6.36
C TRP A 105 6.56 9.59 -4.83
N VAL A 106 5.64 10.39 -4.30
CA VAL A 106 5.35 10.41 -2.85
C VAL A 106 4.83 9.05 -2.39
N SER A 107 3.85 8.48 -3.09
CA SER A 107 3.32 7.14 -2.76
C SER A 107 4.41 6.07 -2.86
N THR A 108 5.22 6.12 -3.92
CA THR A 108 6.34 5.18 -4.14
C THR A 108 7.39 5.28 -3.04
N LEU A 109 7.74 6.49 -2.62
CA LEU A 109 8.68 6.74 -1.52
C LEU A 109 8.14 6.19 -0.21
N VAL A 110 6.87 6.42 0.10
CA VAL A 110 6.22 5.89 1.31
C VAL A 110 6.25 4.36 1.30
N THR A 111 5.91 3.70 0.19
CA THR A 111 6.03 2.24 0.05
C THR A 111 7.47 1.75 0.29
N ALA A 112 8.47 2.45 -0.28
CA ALA A 112 9.87 2.11 -0.09
C ALA A 112 10.31 2.24 1.38
N LEU A 113 9.86 3.29 2.08
CA LEU A 113 10.11 3.48 3.51
C LEU A 113 9.48 2.36 4.35
N PHE A 114 8.29 1.88 3.99
CA PHE A 114 7.69 0.72 4.66
C PHE A 114 8.49 -0.56 4.44
N ALA A 115 8.89 -0.85 3.19
CA ALA A 115 9.73 -2.00 2.89
C ALA A 115 11.01 -1.99 3.73
N VAL A 116 11.76 -0.89 3.70
CA VAL A 116 12.99 -0.72 4.49
C VAL A 116 12.70 -0.81 5.99
N GLY A 117 11.67 -0.13 6.47
CA GLY A 117 11.27 -0.10 7.88
C GLY A 117 10.96 -1.48 8.44
N PHE A 118 10.16 -2.28 7.72
CA PHE A 118 9.82 -3.64 8.11
C PHE A 118 11.06 -4.53 8.18
N PHE A 119 11.93 -4.52 7.16
CA PHE A 119 13.14 -5.35 7.18
C PHE A 119 14.14 -4.93 8.27
N MET A 120 14.40 -3.62 8.41
CA MET A 120 15.34 -3.12 9.42
C MET A 120 14.89 -3.41 10.86
N LYS A 121 13.58 -3.41 11.12
CA LYS A 121 13.02 -3.66 12.46
C LYS A 121 12.61 -5.11 12.71
N SER A 122 12.72 -5.98 11.71
CA SER A 122 12.49 -7.43 11.86
C SER A 122 13.75 -8.24 12.21
N LYS A 123 14.88 -7.55 12.44
CA LYS A 123 16.15 -8.15 12.85
C LYS A 123 16.19 -8.45 14.35
#